data_AF-A0A0F9DHX5-F1
#
_entry.id   AF-A0A0F9DHX5-F1
#
_cell.length_a   1.000
_cell.length_b   1.000
_cell.length_c   1.000
_cell.angle_alpha   90.00
_cell.angle_beta   90.00
_cell.angle_gamma   90.00
#
_symmetry.space_group_name_H-M   'P 1'
#
loop_
_entity.id
_entity.type
_entity.pdbx_description
1 polymer ?
#
loop_
_entity_poly.entity_id
_entity_poly.type
_entity_poly.pdbx_seq_one_letter_code
_entity_poly.pdbx_strand_id
1 'polypeptide(L)' 'MKLIFAEKAWEDYLYWQKTDKKILKRINALSKDIKREPFEGIG' A
#
# COMPACT_ATOMS: atom_id res chain seq x y z
N MET A 1 -0.57 11.26 -9.55
CA MET A 1 -1.62 10.23 -9.41
C MET A 1 -2.15 10.22 -7.98
N LYS A 2 -3.47 10.39 -7.78
CA LYS A 2 -4.11 10.31 -6.45
C LYS A 2 -4.25 8.84 -6.07
N LEU A 3 -3.93 8.51 -4.82
CA LEU A 3 -4.04 7.15 -4.31
C LEU A 3 -5.42 7.03 -3.67
N ILE A 4 -6.27 6.17 -4.22
CA ILE A 4 -7.66 6.01 -3.80
C ILE A 4 -7.79 4.61 -3.23
N PHE A 5 -8.23 4.51 -1.97
CA PHE A 5 -8.55 3.25 -1.33
C PHE A 5 -10.06 3.05 -1.35
N ALA A 6 -10.50 1.82 -1.57
CA ALA A 6 -11.85 1.40 -1.20
C ALA A 6 -11.98 1.38 0.33
N GLU A 7 -13.19 1.57 0.87
CA GLU A 7 -13.42 1.56 2.33
C GLU A 7 -12.82 0.33 3.01
N LYS A 8 -13.08 -0.87 2.47
CA LYS A 8 -12.52 -2.11 3.02
C LYS A 8 -10.99 -2.12 3.01
N ALA A 9 -10.38 -1.65 1.92
CA ALA A 9 -8.92 -1.57 1.83
C ALA A 9 -8.34 -0.53 2.80
N TRP A 10 -9.09 0.54 3.10
CA TRP A 10 -8.70 1.52 4.10
C TRP A 10 -8.77 0.95 5.52
N GLU A 11 -9.81 0.18 5.84
CA GLU A 11 -9.91 -0.55 7.11
C GLU A 11 -8.77 -1.56 7.30
N ASP A 12 -8.46 -2.34 6.27
CA ASP A 12 -7.33 -3.28 6.28
C ASP A 12 -6.01 -2.53 6.48
N TYR A 13 -5.81 -1.40 5.79
CA TYR A 13 -4.62 -0.56 5.96
C TYR A 13 -4.47 -0.04 7.40
N LEU A 14 -5.56 0.42 8.02
CA LEU A 14 -5.58 0.85 9.42
C LEU A 14 -5.35 -0.31 10.40
N TYR A 15 -5.88 -1.49 10.10
CA TYR A 15 -5.60 -2.69 10.88
C TYR A 15 -4.11 -3.03 10.85
N TRP A 16 -3.48 -3.03 9.66
CA TRP A 16 -2.05 -3.31 9.54
C TRP A 16 -1.17 -2.28 10.24
N GLN A 17 -1.59 -1.01 10.35
CA GLN A 17 -0.85 -0.03 11.14
C GLN A 17 -0.75 -0.40 12.63
N LYS A 18 -1.79 -1.02 13.17
CA LYS A 18 -1.86 -1.41 14.59
C LYS A 18 -1.25 -2.79 14.84
N THR A 19 -1.47 -3.72 13.90
CA THR A 19 -1.10 -5.13 14.06
C THR A 19 0.32 -5.42 13.59
N ASP A 20 0.70 -5.00 12.37
CA ASP A 20 2.01 -5.31 11.80
C ASP A 20 2.55 -4.22 10.86
N LYS A 21 3.54 -3.48 11.38
CA LYS A 21 4.25 -2.42 10.64
C LYS A 21 5.08 -2.95 9.46
N LYS A 22 5.46 -4.23 9.41
CA LYS A 22 6.19 -4.81 8.27
C LYS A 22 5.28 -4.88 7.03
N ILE A 23 4.05 -5.34 7.22
CA ILE A 23 3.05 -5.40 6.15
C ILE A 23 2.71 -3.97 5.69
N LEU A 24 2.51 -3.04 6.62
CA LEU A 24 2.32 -1.62 6.31
C LEU A 24 3.46 -1.05 5.44
N LYS A 25 4.71 -1.30 5.82
CA LYS A 25 5.89 -0.87 5.05
C LYS A 25 5.90 -1.45 3.64
N ARG A 26 5.52 -2.72 3.48
CA ARG A 26 5.44 -3.38 2.17
C ARG A 26 4.35 -2.76 1.29
N ILE A 27 3.15 -2.52 1.83
CA ILE A 27 2.06 -1.84 1.10
C ILE A 27 2.51 -0.46 0.63
N ASN A 28 3.18 0.31 1.50
CA ASN A 28 3.71 1.62 1.16
C ASN A 28 4.82 1.57 0.11
N ALA A 29 5.70 0.56 0.17
CA ALA A 29 6.74 0.36 -0.83
C ALA A 29 6.13 0.07 -2.21
N LEU A 30 5.21 -0.90 -2.30
CA LEU A 30 4.51 -1.24 -3.54
C LEU A 30 3.73 -0.05 -4.09
N SER A 31 3.02 0.68 -3.23
CA SER A 31 2.27 1.88 -3.63
C SER A 31 3.15 2.98 -4.20
N LYS A 32 4.40 3.10 -3.71
CA LYS A 32 5.39 4.05 -4.20
C LYS A 32 6.00 3.57 -5.53
N ASP A 33 6.21 2.27 -5.64
CA ASP A 33 6.78 1.65 -6.84
C ASP A 33 5.84 1.76 -8.04
N ILE A 34 4.56 1.39 -7.86
CA ILE A 34 3.51 1.51 -8.89
C ILE A 34 3.34 2.97 -9.37
N LYS A 35 3.60 3.95 -8.49
CA LYS A 35 3.57 5.37 -8.87
C LYS A 35 4.76 5.79 -9.73
N ARG A 36 5.89 5.11 -9.61
CA ARG A 36 7.13 5.40 -10.34
C ARG A 36 7.15 4.62 -11.65
N GLU A 37 6.94 3.31 -11.58
CA GLU A 37 6.93 2.36 -12.69
C GLU A 37 5.64 1.52 -12.57
N PRO A 38 4.57 1.86 -13.30
CA PRO A 38 3.26 1.22 -13.12
C PRO A 38 3.19 -0.25 -13.53
N PHE A 39 4.11 -0.70 -14.40
CA PHE A 39 4.11 -2.02 -15.01
C PHE A 39 5.45 -2.76 -14.85
N GLU A 40 6.40 -2.17 -14.11
CA GLU A 40 7.70 -2.77 -13.79
C GLU A 40 8.01 -2.47 -12.32
N GLY A 41 8.64 -3.41 -11.61
CA GLY A 41 8.91 -3.21 -10.19
C GLY A 41 9.04 -4.48 -9.35
N ILE A 42 8.91 -4.31 -8.03
CA ILE A 42 9.07 -5.34 -7.00
C ILE A 42 7.80 -6.19 -6.73
N GLY A 43 6.81 -6.15 -7.62
CA GLY A 43 5.51 -6.84 -7.46
C GLY A 43 4.91 -7.30 -8.78
#